data_AF-A0A914FK81-F1
#
_entry.id   AF-A0A914FK81-F1
#
_cell.length_a   1.000
_cell.length_b   1.000
_cell.length_c   1.000
_cell.angle_alpha   90.00
_cell.angle_beta   90.00
_cell.angle_gamma   90.00
#
_symmetry.space_group_name_H-M   'P 1'
#
loop_
_entity.id
_entity.type
_entity.pdbx_description
1 polymer ?
#
loop_
_entity_poly.entity_id
_entity_poly.type
_entity_poly.pdbx_seq_one_letter_code
_entity_poly.pdbx_strand_id
1 'polypeptide(L)'
;MHFSVVLFCFVTLLPLAHGLVDCPDDPTNKCPDHTTCCPMGGGKFGCCHVVSAVCCSDHLHCCYVDTICNITAGECTGRFPGKHLPLLQKTPAFVLQASEP
;
A
#
# COMPACT_ATOMS: atom_id res chain seq x y z
N MET A 1 41.24 -14.99 -1.44
CA MET A 1 40.01 -15.33 -0.68
C MET A 1 39.19 -14.11 -0.23
N HIS A 2 39.74 -12.88 -0.26
CA HIS A 2 39.07 -11.68 0.26
C HIS A 2 38.22 -10.90 -0.76
N PHE A 3 38.40 -11.13 -2.07
CA PHE A 3 37.70 -10.40 -3.13
C PHE A 3 36.26 -10.88 -3.38
N SER A 4 35.94 -12.13 -3.00
CA SER A 4 34.63 -12.73 -3.25
C SER A 4 33.56 -12.31 -2.23
N VAL A 5 33.96 -11.86 -1.04
CA VAL A 5 33.03 -11.43 0.03
C VAL A 5 32.48 -10.03 -0.24
N VAL A 6 33.30 -9.15 -0.83
CA VAL A 6 32.90 -7.75 -1.13
C VAL A 6 31.82 -7.70 -2.21
N LEU A 7 31.86 -8.62 -3.17
CA LEU A 7 30.87 -8.72 -4.25
C LEU A 7 29.50 -9.18 -3.72
N PHE A 8 29.48 -10.15 -2.78
CA PHE A 8 28.24 -10.65 -2.18
C PHE A 8 27.55 -9.62 -1.28
N CYS A 9 28.30 -8.79 -0.54
CA CYS A 9 27.71 -7.71 0.27
C CYS A 9 27.08 -6.59 -0.58
N PHE A 10 27.59 -6.29 -1.77
CA PHE A 10 27.01 -5.25 -2.64
C PHE A 10 25.68 -5.68 -3.29
N VAL A 11 25.50 -6.97 -3.60
CA VAL A 11 24.23 -7.47 -4.18
C VAL A 11 23.11 -7.62 -3.13
N THR A 12 23.47 -7.76 -1.85
CA THR A 12 22.50 -7.85 -0.75
C THR A 12 22.06 -6.48 -0.19
N LEU A 13 22.74 -5.40 -0.58
CA LEU A 13 22.50 -4.04 -0.08
C LEU A 13 21.72 -3.14 -1.05
N LEU A 14 21.39 -3.60 -2.26
CA LEU A 14 20.38 -2.92 -3.07
C LEU A 14 19.02 -3.23 -2.45
N PRO A 15 18.34 -2.26 -1.80
CA PRO A 15 16.94 -2.48 -1.48
C PRO A 15 16.25 -2.73 -2.82
N LEU A 16 15.41 -3.75 -2.89
CA LEU A 16 14.49 -3.90 -4.02
C LEU A 16 13.61 -2.65 -4.03
N ALA A 17 14.08 -1.63 -4.74
CA ALA A 17 13.26 -0.53 -5.20
C ALA A 17 12.34 -1.12 -6.26
N HIS A 18 11.32 -1.83 -5.79
CA HIS A 18 10.10 -2.03 -6.55
C HIS A 18 9.67 -0.64 -7.03
N GLY A 19 9.39 -0.50 -8.32
CA GLY A 19 9.13 0.81 -8.92
C GLY A 19 8.03 1.54 -8.14
N LEU A 20 8.25 2.82 -7.92
CA LEU A 20 7.30 3.68 -7.21
C LEU A 20 6.46 4.40 -8.25
N VAL A 21 5.16 4.14 -8.26
CA VAL A 21 4.19 4.83 -9.10
C VAL A 21 3.60 6.05 -8.39
N ASP A 22 3.41 7.13 -9.14
CA ASP A 22 2.69 8.32 -8.69
C ASP A 22 1.22 8.01 -8.45
N CYS A 23 0.69 8.48 -7.32
CA CYS A 23 -0.75 8.48 -7.13
C CYS A 23 -1.39 9.49 -8.11
N PRO A 24 -2.46 9.09 -8.83
CA PRO A 24 -3.06 9.94 -9.87
C PRO A 24 -3.66 11.23 -9.32
N ASP A 25 -4.10 11.23 -8.06
CA ASP A 25 -4.68 12.38 -7.39
C ASP A 25 -3.63 13.29 -6.72
N ASP A 26 -2.46 12.74 -6.36
CA ASP A 26 -1.40 13.48 -5.67
C ASP A 26 0.00 12.89 -6.01
N PRO A 27 0.80 13.60 -6.83
CA PRO A 27 2.12 13.13 -7.25
C PRO A 27 3.20 13.26 -6.15
N THR A 28 2.89 13.90 -5.01
CA THR A 28 3.81 13.94 -3.86
C THR A 28 3.82 12.61 -3.12
N ASN A 29 2.77 11.80 -3.29
CA ASN A 29 2.62 10.47 -2.73
C ASN A 29 2.94 9.40 -3.77
N LYS A 30 3.85 8.50 -3.40
CA LYS A 30 4.31 7.39 -4.22
C LYS A 30 3.96 6.07 -3.56
N CYS A 31 3.48 5.13 -4.36
CA CYS A 31 3.19 3.77 -3.91
C CYS A 31 3.96 2.75 -4.76
N PRO A 32 4.34 1.58 -4.23
CA PRO A 32 5.05 0.59 -5.03
C PRO A 32 4.16 0.05 -6.15
N ASP A 33 4.77 -0.47 -7.21
CA ASP A 33 4.06 -1.14 -8.31
C ASP A 33 3.11 -2.21 -7.75
N HIS A 34 1.97 -2.39 -8.41
CA HIS A 34 0.90 -3.32 -8.02
C HIS A 34 0.17 -2.98 -6.69
N THR A 35 0.20 -1.71 -6.28
CA THR A 35 -0.62 -1.21 -5.17
C THR A 35 -1.64 -0.18 -5.62
N THR A 36 -2.66 0.04 -4.80
CA THR A 36 -3.68 1.06 -5.04
C THR A 36 -3.47 2.24 -4.11
N CYS A 37 -3.41 3.44 -4.67
CA CYS A 37 -3.42 4.68 -3.88
C CYS A 37 -4.82 4.93 -3.34
N CYS A 38 -4.93 5.08 -2.03
CA CYS A 38 -6.17 5.44 -1.36
C CYS A 38 -5.98 6.70 -0.52
N PRO A 39 -6.97 7.61 -0.49
CA PRO A 39 -6.91 8.77 0.38
C PRO A 39 -6.94 8.33 1.86
N MET A 40 -6.18 9.06 2.67
CA MET A 40 -6.17 9.01 4.12
C MET A 40 -6.74 10.34 4.68
N GLY A 41 -7.09 10.35 5.96
CA GLY A 41 -7.54 11.55 6.64
C GLY A 41 -6.46 12.65 6.61
N GLY A 42 -6.89 13.91 6.47
CA GLY A 42 -5.96 15.05 6.50
C GLY A 42 -5.19 15.28 5.19
N GLY A 43 -5.68 14.79 4.05
CA GLY A 43 -5.08 15.05 2.73
C GLY A 43 -3.83 14.22 2.43
N LYS A 44 -3.55 13.19 3.24
CA LYS A 44 -2.47 12.22 2.99
C LYS A 44 -2.98 11.07 2.14
N PHE A 45 -2.08 10.27 1.56
CA PHE A 45 -2.42 9.04 0.85
C PHE A 45 -1.77 7.83 1.51
N GLY A 46 -2.42 6.69 1.32
CA GLY A 46 -1.95 5.38 1.76
C GLY A 46 -1.98 4.40 0.60
N CYS A 47 -1.02 3.49 0.58
CA CYS A 47 -0.93 2.41 -0.38
C CYS A 47 -1.62 1.16 0.15
N CYS A 48 -2.40 0.53 -0.70
CA CYS A 48 -2.98 -0.79 -0.43
C CYS A 48 -2.30 -1.84 -1.29
N HIS A 49 -1.76 -2.89 -0.67
CA HIS A 49 -0.98 -3.96 -1.30
C HIS A 49 -1.74 -4.82 -2.32
N VAL A 50 -2.97 -4.42 -2.67
CA VAL A 50 -3.82 -5.08 -3.64
C VAL A 50 -4.09 -4.12 -4.79
N VAL A 51 -4.03 -4.64 -6.00
CA VAL A 51 -4.43 -3.90 -7.21
C VAL A 51 -5.94 -3.68 -7.21
N SER A 52 -6.36 -2.49 -7.64
CA SER A 52 -7.78 -2.11 -7.71
C SER A 52 -8.51 -2.27 -6.37
N ALA A 53 -7.86 -1.90 -5.28
CA ALA A 53 -8.44 -1.93 -3.94
C ALA A 53 -9.66 -1.00 -3.85
N VAL A 54 -10.65 -1.40 -3.07
CA VAL A 54 -11.73 -0.51 -2.65
C VAL A 54 -11.26 0.24 -1.40
N CYS A 55 -11.16 1.58 -1.50
CA CYS A 55 -10.79 2.43 -0.38
C CYS A 55 -11.99 2.60 0.56
N CYS A 56 -11.83 2.19 1.81
CA CYS A 56 -12.90 2.34 2.80
C CYS A 56 -12.98 3.79 3.33
N SER A 57 -14.18 4.22 3.75
CA SER A 57 -14.48 5.58 4.20
C SER A 57 -13.92 5.94 5.58
N ASP A 58 -13.38 4.97 6.30
CA ASP A 58 -12.66 5.17 7.56
C ASP A 58 -11.25 5.73 7.32
N HIS A 59 -10.80 5.80 6.06
CA HIS A 59 -9.50 6.34 5.65
C HIS A 59 -8.28 5.55 6.15
N LEU A 60 -8.47 4.45 6.88
CA LEU A 60 -7.39 3.61 7.43
C LEU A 60 -7.36 2.24 6.77
N HIS A 61 -8.50 1.73 6.30
CA HIS A 61 -8.61 0.39 5.72
C HIS A 61 -8.94 0.38 4.22
N CYS A 62 -8.64 -0.76 3.60
CA CYS A 62 -8.96 -1.10 2.23
C CYS A 62 -9.55 -2.50 2.15
N CYS A 63 -10.24 -2.75 1.05
CA CYS A 63 -10.69 -4.08 0.69
C CYS A 63 -10.27 -4.46 -0.73
N TYR A 64 -10.41 -5.74 -1.07
CA TYR A 64 -10.16 -6.25 -2.42
C TYR A 64 -11.17 -5.68 -3.43
N VAL A 65 -10.86 -5.82 -4.72
CA VAL A 65 -11.79 -5.52 -5.82
C VAL A 65 -13.12 -6.27 -5.64
N ASP A 66 -14.24 -5.62 -6.00
CA ASP A 66 -15.60 -6.18 -5.92
C ASP A 66 -16.06 -6.59 -4.50
N THR A 67 -15.50 -5.94 -3.48
CA THR A 67 -15.93 -6.12 -2.09
C THR A 67 -16.44 -4.81 -1.48
N ILE A 68 -17.26 -4.94 -0.45
CA ILE A 68 -17.87 -3.83 0.28
C ILE A 68 -17.22 -3.74 1.66
N CYS A 69 -16.79 -2.53 2.02
CA CYS A 69 -16.22 -2.28 3.34
C CYS A 69 -17.33 -2.28 4.41
N ASN A 70 -17.32 -3.27 5.30
CA ASN A 70 -18.10 -3.28 6.53
C ASN A 70 -17.20 -2.90 7.71
N ILE A 71 -17.00 -1.60 7.90
CA ILE A 71 -16.14 -1.05 8.95
C ILE A 71 -16.66 -1.42 10.36
N THR A 72 -17.98 -1.49 10.53
CA THR A 72 -18.61 -1.87 11.81
C THR A 72 -18.28 -3.30 12.22
N ALA A 73 -18.28 -4.23 11.26
CA ALA A 73 -17.92 -5.63 11.51
C ALA A 73 -16.40 -5.86 11.47
N GLY A 74 -15.62 -4.92 10.92
CA GLY A 74 -14.19 -5.12 10.71
C GLY A 74 -13.86 -5.94 9.46
N GLU A 75 -14.79 -6.05 8.51
CA GLU A 75 -14.71 -7.04 7.42
C GLU A 75 -15.02 -6.43 6.05
N CYS A 76 -14.44 -7.04 5.02
CA CYS A 76 -14.78 -6.84 3.62
C CYS A 76 -15.78 -7.93 3.22
N THR A 77 -17.01 -7.55 2.90
CA THR A 77 -18.04 -8.47 2.40
C THR A 77 -17.97 -8.54 0.88
N GLY A 78 -17.66 -9.71 0.35
CA GLY A 78 -17.62 -9.91 -1.10
C GLY A 78 -18.99 -10.13 -1.73
N ARG A 79 -19.03 -10.17 -3.07
CA ARG A 79 -20.21 -10.60 -3.85
C ARG A 79 -20.70 -12.02 -3.53
N PHE A 80 -19.85 -12.87 -2.96
CA PHE A 80 -20.19 -14.25 -2.64
C PHE A 80 -20.57 -14.39 -1.15
N PRO A 81 -21.76 -14.93 -0.83
CA PRO A 81 -22.17 -15.18 0.55
C PRO A 81 -21.18 -16.15 1.21
N GLY A 82 -20.61 -15.75 2.35
CA GLY A 82 -19.63 -16.55 3.10
C GLY A 82 -18.16 -16.18 2.89
N LYS A 83 -17.82 -15.23 1.99
CA LYS A 83 -16.48 -14.63 1.93
C LYS A 83 -16.44 -13.33 2.73
N HIS A 84 -16.26 -13.47 4.04
CA HIS A 84 -15.90 -12.40 4.94
C HIS A 84 -14.37 -12.38 5.03
N LEU A 85 -13.75 -11.34 4.47
CA LEU A 85 -12.31 -11.13 4.62
C LEU A 85 -12.08 -10.04 5.66
N PRO A 86 -10.98 -10.09 6.44
CA PRO A 86 -10.64 -8.97 7.29
C PRO A 86 -10.35 -7.72 6.46
N LEU A 87 -10.63 -6.54 7.03
CA LEU A 87 -10.17 -5.26 6.46
C LEU A 87 -8.65 -5.27 6.34
N LEU A 88 -8.13 -4.84 5.18
CA LEU A 88 -6.70 -4.66 5.00
C LEU A 88 -6.31 -3.29 5.52
N GLN A 89 -5.21 -3.20 6.26
CA GLN A 89 -4.67 -1.92 6.72
C GLN A 89 -3.90 -1.22 5.59
N LYS A 90 -4.11 0.09 5.45
CA LYS A 90 -3.30 0.94 4.56
C LYS A 90 -1.89 1.09 5.11
N THR A 91 -0.88 1.04 4.24
CA THR A 91 0.45 1.58 4.55
C THR A 91 0.50 3.04 4.13
N PRO A 92 1.17 3.93 4.88
CA PRO A 92 1.32 5.31 4.45
C PRO A 92 2.09 5.33 3.12
N ALA A 93 1.66 6.19 2.19
CA ALA A 93 2.39 6.37 0.95
C ALA A 93 3.76 7.00 1.22
N PHE A 94 4.72 6.70 0.36
CA PHE A 94 6.01 7.36 0.44
C PHE A 94 5.85 8.79 -0.05
N VAL A 95 5.99 9.75 0.86
CA VAL A 95 5.90 11.17 0.53
C VAL A 95 7.28 11.63 0.10
N LEU A 96 7.42 12.11 -1.13
CA LEU A 96 8.69 12.65 -1.65
C LEU A 96 9.20 13.88 -0.88
N GLN A 97 8.40 14.42 0.05
CA GLN A 97 8.69 15.62 0.82
C GLN A 97 8.46 15.53 2.35
N ALA A 98 8.46 14.34 2.98
CA ALA A 98 8.36 14.28 4.44
C ALA A 98 9.46 13.43 5.07
N SER A 99 10.68 14.00 5.12
CA SER A 99 11.40 13.99 6.39
C SER A 99 10.53 14.74 7.40
N GLU A 100 9.80 14.02 8.26
CA GLU A 100 9.31 14.64 9.49
C GLU A 100 10.53 14.80 10.43
N PRO A 101 10.85 16.02 10.91
CA PRO A 101 11.93 16.29 11.87
C PRO A 101 11.64 15.78 13.28
#